data_AF-A0A428S7L7-F1
#
_entry.id   AF-A0A428S7L7-F1
#
_cell.length_a   1.000
_cell.length_b   1.000
_cell.length_c   1.000
_cell.angle_alpha   90.00
_cell.angle_beta   90.00
_cell.angle_gamma   90.00
#
_symmetry.space_group_name_H-M   'P 1'
#
loop_
_entity.id
_entity.type
_entity.pdbx_description
1 polymer ?
#
loop_
_entity_poly.entity_id
_entity_poly.type
_entity_poly.pdbx_seq_one_letter_code
_entity_poly.pdbx_strand_id
1 'polypeptide(L)'
;MVMGSLLISSSWIRHLSKTATLCRRRLSTQVTRPIVLTPSTSELFNIETFREHAFKPQKPFLFGRNDGSPAALLPAASKWFEKRTADSSVNSTKFSPYMDKFQEWGFPYELVTPSAPNKEALLSFRSWLSSSEEPVDQLLASILEPSIEELETGSFFQLLAPLRLLIKALEFNQIQPEPVSLYIAQSSLTDLPEALQKDLPTPDVVQIAGKGDVYNSSIWLGTEPTYTPLHRDPNPNVFCQLCSKKVIRLMAPALGDRLYFQVQSRIRQQGNSRIRTVEMMEGKEREALYEAVWEHDPLPEGLYEADLGPGDALFIPNGWWHSVKSKGSRGHLNGSVNWWFR
;
A
#
# COMPACT_ATOMS: atom_id res chain seq x y z
N MET A 1 35.22 -6.15 68.93
CA MET A 1 35.09 -6.04 70.39
C MET A 1 34.41 -4.70 70.67
N VAL A 2 33.23 -4.76 71.28
CA VAL A 2 32.39 -3.67 71.84
C VAL A 2 31.74 -2.74 70.81
N MET A 3 30.47 -2.93 70.42
CA MET A 3 29.19 -2.68 71.11
C MET A 3 28.93 -1.22 71.51
N GLY A 4 27.76 -0.72 71.08
CA GLY A 4 27.19 0.54 71.50
C GLY A 4 25.73 0.64 71.05
N SER A 5 24.86 -0.13 71.70
CA SER A 5 23.40 0.00 71.63
C SER A 5 22.93 1.17 72.51
N LEU A 6 21.89 1.88 72.08
CA LEU A 6 20.96 2.57 72.97
C LEU A 6 19.54 2.53 72.36
N LEU A 7 18.63 1.99 73.16
CA LEU A 7 17.21 1.71 72.95
C LEU A 7 16.36 2.88 73.42
N ILE A 8 15.24 3.19 72.73
CA ILE A 8 13.96 3.66 73.31
C ILE A 8 12.84 3.19 72.33
N SER A 9 12.03 2.16 72.64
CA SER A 9 10.65 2.20 73.19
C SER A 9 9.65 3.04 72.36
N SER A 10 8.38 2.70 72.09
CA SER A 10 7.48 1.57 72.39
C SER A 10 6.10 1.89 71.78
N SER A 11 5.34 0.86 71.33
CA SER A 11 3.87 0.82 71.06
C SER A 11 3.32 1.81 70.00
N TRP A 12 2.47 1.45 69.04
CA TRP A 12 1.13 0.87 69.19
C TRP A 12 0.66 0.19 67.90
N ILE A 13 0.03 -0.98 68.06
CA ILE A 13 -0.79 -1.66 67.05
C ILE A 13 -2.23 -1.17 67.27
N ARG A 14 -2.91 -0.67 66.22
CA ARG A 14 -4.24 -1.13 65.75
C ARG A 14 -4.91 -0.14 64.78
N HIS A 15 -5.65 -0.75 63.86
CA HIS A 15 -6.74 -0.22 63.03
C HIS A 15 -6.38 0.48 61.71
N LEU A 16 -6.30 -0.31 60.64
CA LEU A 16 -6.95 0.07 59.38
C LEU A 16 -7.80 -1.09 58.86
N SER A 17 -9.05 -0.75 58.60
CA SER A 17 -10.17 -1.59 58.21
C SER A 17 -10.01 -2.19 56.82
N LYS A 18 -10.44 -3.46 56.71
CA LYS A 18 -10.76 -4.15 55.47
C LYS A 18 -11.85 -3.38 54.72
N THR A 19 -11.55 -2.91 53.51
CA THR A 19 -12.43 -2.91 52.31
C THR A 19 -11.74 -2.17 51.15
N ALA A 20 -10.75 -2.81 50.54
CA ALA A 20 -10.38 -2.48 49.16
C ALA A 20 -11.01 -3.53 48.26
N THR A 21 -12.19 -3.21 47.72
CA THR A 21 -12.80 -3.96 46.64
C THR A 21 -11.83 -3.94 45.47
N LEU A 22 -11.10 -5.04 45.24
CA LEU A 22 -10.36 -5.24 44.01
C LEU A 22 -11.37 -5.24 42.87
N CYS A 23 -11.54 -4.07 42.24
CA CYS A 23 -12.18 -3.96 40.96
C CYS A 23 -11.25 -4.67 39.96
N ARG A 24 -11.40 -5.99 39.85
CA ARG A 24 -10.94 -6.73 38.67
C ARG A 24 -11.72 -6.16 37.49
N ARG A 25 -11.21 -5.07 36.90
CA ARG A 25 -11.52 -4.77 35.51
C ARG A 25 -11.15 -6.03 34.75
N ARG A 26 -12.17 -6.78 34.33
CA ARG A 26 -12.01 -7.71 33.22
C ARG A 26 -11.43 -6.84 32.11
N LEU A 27 -10.14 -7.01 31.81
CA LEU A 27 -9.61 -6.62 30.52
C LEU A 27 -10.40 -7.48 29.55
N SER A 28 -11.52 -6.92 29.07
CA SER A 28 -12.14 -7.39 27.84
C SER A 28 -10.99 -7.43 26.86
N THR A 29 -10.65 -8.61 26.36
CA THR A 29 -9.84 -8.77 25.16
C THR A 29 -10.66 -8.15 24.04
N GLN A 30 -10.67 -6.82 23.98
CA GLN A 30 -11.25 -6.08 22.88
C GLN A 30 -10.38 -6.45 21.70
N VAL A 31 -10.97 -7.22 20.78
CA VAL A 31 -10.43 -7.37 19.43
C VAL A 31 -10.32 -5.96 18.87
N THR A 32 -9.12 -5.39 18.85
CA THR A 32 -8.90 -4.08 18.25
C THR A 32 -9.01 -4.25 16.75
N ARG A 33 -10.05 -3.68 16.17
CA ARG A 33 -10.20 -3.54 14.72
C ARG A 33 -9.65 -2.18 14.30
N PRO A 34 -9.18 -2.03 13.05
CA PRO A 34 -8.81 -0.72 12.55
C PRO A 34 -9.99 0.26 12.62
N ILE A 35 -9.67 1.54 12.83
CA ILE A 35 -10.64 2.62 12.72
C ILE A 35 -10.94 2.83 11.24
N VAL A 36 -12.11 2.38 10.80
CA VAL A 36 -12.53 2.49 9.39
C VAL A 36 -12.76 3.95 9.03
N LEU A 37 -12.06 4.43 8.01
CA LEU A 37 -12.32 5.72 7.40
C LEU A 37 -13.56 5.61 6.51
N THR A 38 -14.55 6.44 6.77
CA THR A 38 -15.75 6.54 5.94
C THR A 38 -15.59 7.66 4.93
N PRO A 39 -16.07 7.48 3.69
CA PRO A 39 -16.13 8.57 2.72
C PRO A 39 -16.88 9.78 3.30
N SER A 40 -16.38 10.99 3.05
CA SER A 40 -17.10 12.21 3.41
C SER A 40 -18.39 12.32 2.59
N THR A 41 -19.53 12.58 3.24
CA THR A 41 -20.83 12.73 2.57
C THR A 41 -20.92 14.01 1.74
N SER A 42 -21.67 13.94 0.64
CA SER A 42 -21.81 14.86 -0.50
C SER A 42 -22.00 16.38 -0.27
N GLU A 43 -22.15 16.88 0.97
CA GLU A 43 -22.29 18.33 1.24
C GLU A 43 -20.94 19.07 1.40
N LEU A 44 -19.81 18.38 1.22
CA LEU A 44 -18.49 18.84 1.68
C LEU A 44 -17.39 18.90 0.60
N PHE A 45 -17.71 18.79 -0.70
CA PHE A 45 -16.70 19.07 -1.73
C PHE A 45 -16.58 20.58 -1.99
N ASN A 46 -16.05 21.26 -0.99
CA ASN A 46 -15.42 22.55 -1.14
C ASN A 46 -13.95 22.37 -0.75
N ILE A 47 -13.03 22.87 -1.59
CA ILE A 47 -11.60 22.94 -1.26
C ILE A 47 -11.36 23.58 0.11
N GLU A 48 -12.15 24.58 0.52
CA GLU A 48 -12.09 25.16 1.85
C GLU A 48 -12.39 24.13 2.95
N THR A 49 -13.42 23.30 2.76
CA THR A 49 -13.76 22.24 3.72
C THR A 49 -12.63 21.23 3.86
N PHE A 50 -12.08 20.76 2.74
CA PHE A 50 -10.91 19.88 2.75
C PHE A 50 -9.72 20.55 3.47
N ARG A 51 -9.47 21.83 3.20
CA ARG A 51 -8.40 22.58 3.84
C ARG A 51 -8.58 22.63 5.36
N GLU A 52 -9.76 22.99 5.85
CA GLU A 52 -10.02 23.16 7.29
C GLU A 52 -10.09 21.83 8.05
N HIS A 53 -10.67 20.78 7.44
CA HIS A 53 -10.97 19.53 8.15
C HIS A 53 -9.92 18.44 8.00
N ALA A 54 -9.11 18.49 6.92
CA ALA A 54 -8.12 17.47 6.60
C ALA A 54 -6.71 18.02 6.40
N PHE A 55 -6.53 18.98 5.49
CA PHE A 55 -5.20 19.45 5.10
C PHE A 55 -4.48 20.20 6.24
N LYS A 56 -5.07 21.29 6.76
CA LYS A 56 -4.50 22.07 7.88
C LYS A 56 -4.32 21.22 9.15
N PRO A 57 -5.30 20.42 9.60
CA PRO A 57 -5.14 19.60 10.80
C PRO A 57 -4.33 18.32 10.57
N GLN A 58 -3.85 18.06 9.34
CA GLN A 58 -3.09 16.87 8.96
C GLN A 58 -3.80 15.56 9.32
N LYS A 59 -5.06 15.43 8.89
CA LYS A 59 -5.90 14.24 9.10
C LYS A 59 -6.17 13.51 7.79
N PRO A 60 -6.10 12.16 7.77
CA PRO A 60 -6.47 11.39 6.60
C PRO A 60 -7.90 11.70 6.16
N PHE A 61 -8.13 11.69 4.86
CA PHE A 61 -9.44 12.01 4.29
C PHE A 61 -9.73 11.12 3.09
N LEU A 62 -10.82 10.35 3.19
CA LEU A 62 -11.28 9.45 2.14
C LEU A 62 -12.31 10.18 1.27
N PHE A 63 -11.98 10.36 0.00
CA PHE A 63 -12.87 10.88 -1.03
C PHE A 63 -13.66 9.72 -1.65
N GLY A 64 -14.98 9.75 -1.49
CA GLY A 64 -15.87 8.77 -2.11
C GLY A 64 -16.04 9.03 -3.61
N ARG A 65 -16.03 7.97 -4.42
CA ARG A 65 -16.22 8.03 -5.87
C ARG A 65 -17.46 8.77 -6.36
N ASN A 66 -18.51 8.82 -5.54
CA ASN A 66 -19.76 9.52 -5.84
C ASN A 66 -19.83 10.92 -5.20
N ASP A 67 -18.81 11.31 -4.44
CA ASP A 67 -18.80 12.49 -3.56
C ASP A 67 -17.71 13.48 -3.97
N GLY A 68 -17.48 13.64 -5.29
CA GLY A 68 -16.50 14.58 -5.83
C GLY A 68 -15.04 14.10 -5.73
N SER A 69 -14.80 12.80 -5.63
CA SER A 69 -13.44 12.26 -5.58
C SER A 69 -12.60 12.69 -6.79
N PRO A 70 -11.35 13.15 -6.59
CA PRO A 70 -10.46 13.47 -7.69
C PRO A 70 -10.19 12.26 -8.59
N ALA A 71 -10.19 11.05 -8.04
CA ALA A 71 -9.98 9.83 -8.84
C ALA A 71 -11.12 9.57 -9.84
N ALA A 72 -12.36 9.95 -9.49
CA ALA A 72 -13.51 9.77 -10.38
C ALA A 72 -13.47 10.71 -11.60
N LEU A 73 -12.69 11.80 -11.53
CA LEU A 73 -12.55 12.81 -12.58
C LEU A 73 -11.40 12.49 -13.57
N LEU A 74 -10.56 11.50 -13.27
CA LEU A 74 -9.41 11.16 -14.10
C LEU A 74 -9.83 10.43 -15.38
N PRO A 75 -9.50 10.95 -16.58
CA PRO A 75 -9.78 10.25 -17.84
C PRO A 75 -9.18 8.85 -17.91
N ALA A 76 -8.03 8.61 -17.27
CA ALA A 76 -7.38 7.31 -17.21
C ALA A 76 -8.32 6.19 -16.72
N ALA A 77 -9.21 6.46 -15.76
CA ALA A 77 -10.10 5.45 -15.20
C ALA A 77 -11.06 4.83 -16.23
N SER A 78 -11.51 5.61 -17.23
CA SER A 78 -12.38 5.14 -18.31
C SER A 78 -11.63 4.82 -19.60
N LYS A 79 -10.49 5.48 -19.83
CA LYS A 79 -9.69 5.27 -21.04
C LYS A 79 -8.78 4.05 -20.94
N TRP A 80 -8.14 3.80 -19.80
CA TRP A 80 -7.12 2.75 -19.70
C TRP A 80 -7.71 1.37 -19.42
N PHE A 81 -8.89 1.33 -18.80
CA PHE A 81 -9.51 0.11 -18.31
C PHE A 81 -10.91 -0.07 -18.90
N GLU A 82 -11.26 -1.29 -19.27
CA GLU A 82 -12.62 -1.60 -19.71
C GLU A 82 -13.56 -1.74 -18.51
N LYS A 83 -14.64 -0.93 -18.51
CA LYS A 83 -15.74 -1.10 -17.56
C LYS A 83 -16.58 -2.31 -17.97
N ARG A 84 -16.81 -3.22 -17.03
CA ARG A 84 -17.64 -4.41 -17.25
C ARG A 84 -19.12 -4.10 -17.38
N THR A 85 -19.79 -4.85 -18.25
CA THR A 85 -21.23 -5.09 -18.22
C THR A 85 -21.57 -6.06 -17.07
N ALA A 86 -22.75 -5.92 -16.48
CA ALA A 86 -23.12 -6.52 -15.19
C ALA A 86 -23.18 -8.07 -15.12
N ASP A 87 -22.96 -8.79 -16.23
CA ASP A 87 -23.36 -10.20 -16.38
C ASP A 87 -22.24 -11.26 -16.20
N SER A 88 -21.00 -10.89 -15.86
CA SER A 88 -19.91 -11.86 -15.74
C SER A 88 -19.44 -12.07 -14.29
N SER A 89 -19.60 -13.30 -13.79
CA SER A 89 -19.31 -13.73 -12.40
C SER A 89 -17.83 -13.71 -12.00
N VAL A 90 -16.90 -13.50 -12.93
CA VAL A 90 -15.43 -13.61 -12.69
C VAL A 90 -14.77 -12.23 -12.73
N ASN A 91 -14.75 -11.44 -11.66
CA ASN A 91 -14.26 -10.04 -11.59
C ASN A 91 -12.81 -9.77 -12.13
N SER A 92 -12.55 -9.86 -13.43
CA SER A 92 -11.28 -9.42 -14.03
C SER A 92 -11.49 -8.20 -14.93
N THR A 93 -11.00 -7.05 -14.49
CA THR A 93 -10.84 -5.86 -15.32
C THR A 93 -9.64 -6.07 -16.25
N LYS A 94 -9.75 -5.60 -17.50
CA LYS A 94 -8.68 -5.66 -18.51
C LYS A 94 -8.26 -4.24 -18.92
N PHE A 95 -7.07 -4.13 -19.49
CA PHE A 95 -6.72 -2.93 -20.24
C PHE A 95 -7.65 -2.77 -21.44
N SER A 96 -7.96 -1.53 -21.80
CA SER A 96 -8.76 -1.24 -22.99
C SER A 96 -7.88 -1.24 -24.27
N PRO A 97 -8.50 -1.30 -25.46
CA PRO A 97 -7.77 -1.17 -26.73
C PRO A 97 -7.01 0.16 -26.88
N TYR A 98 -7.34 1.17 -26.07
CA TYR A 98 -6.55 2.42 -26.05
C TYR A 98 -5.11 2.16 -25.58
N MET A 99 -4.92 1.23 -24.64
CA MET A 99 -3.60 0.88 -24.10
C MET A 99 -2.73 0.09 -25.08
N ASP A 100 -3.31 -0.46 -26.15
CA ASP A 100 -2.58 -1.22 -27.17
C ASP A 100 -1.49 -0.39 -27.87
N LYS A 101 -1.66 0.92 -27.90
CA LYS A 101 -0.70 1.87 -28.49
C LYS A 101 0.59 2.02 -27.66
N PHE A 102 0.56 1.56 -26.41
CA PHE A 102 1.65 1.74 -25.44
C PHE A 102 2.23 0.41 -24.96
N GLN A 103 1.88 -0.71 -25.60
CA GLN A 103 2.35 -2.05 -25.25
C GLN A 103 3.87 -2.14 -25.19
N GLU A 104 4.57 -1.42 -26.07
CA GLU A 104 6.04 -1.42 -26.16
C GLU A 104 6.72 -0.37 -25.28
N TRP A 105 5.94 0.47 -24.57
CA TRP A 105 6.54 1.47 -23.68
C TRP A 105 7.15 0.79 -22.46
N GLY A 106 8.39 1.13 -22.14
CA GLY A 106 9.13 0.58 -21.00
C GLY A 106 8.63 1.12 -19.66
N PHE A 107 8.44 0.22 -18.71
CA PHE A 107 8.06 0.52 -17.33
C PHE A 107 9.04 -0.12 -16.34
N PRO A 108 9.30 0.53 -15.19
CA PRO A 108 10.07 -0.07 -14.11
C PRO A 108 9.18 -1.10 -13.39
N TYR A 109 9.49 -2.38 -13.61
CA TYR A 109 8.86 -3.49 -12.93
C TYR A 109 9.62 -3.86 -11.67
N GLU A 110 8.86 -4.34 -10.71
CA GLU A 110 9.32 -4.93 -9.47
C GLU A 110 8.79 -6.36 -9.38
N LEU A 111 9.73 -7.27 -9.19
CA LEU A 111 9.48 -8.68 -8.96
C LEU A 111 9.75 -8.96 -7.49
N VAL A 112 8.75 -9.53 -6.80
CA VAL A 112 8.89 -9.96 -5.40
C VAL A 112 8.54 -11.43 -5.34
N THR A 113 9.42 -12.25 -4.77
CA THR A 113 9.15 -13.68 -4.54
C THR A 113 9.11 -13.97 -3.05
N PRO A 114 8.07 -13.50 -2.32
CA PRO A 114 8.04 -13.63 -0.86
C PRO A 114 7.91 -15.08 -0.40
N SER A 115 7.59 -16.02 -1.30
CA SER A 115 7.47 -17.44 -1.00
C SER A 115 7.88 -18.31 -2.20
N ALA A 116 8.15 -19.59 -1.95
CA ALA A 116 8.47 -20.56 -3.01
C ALA A 116 7.39 -20.65 -4.11
N PRO A 117 6.07 -20.69 -3.78
CA PRO A 117 5.01 -20.64 -4.80
C PRO A 117 5.09 -19.42 -5.74
N ASN A 118 5.47 -18.25 -5.23
CA ASN A 118 5.63 -17.07 -6.09
C ASN A 118 6.79 -17.23 -7.08
N LYS A 119 7.90 -17.84 -6.65
CA LYS A 119 9.03 -18.15 -7.53
C LYS A 119 8.64 -19.18 -8.60
N GLU A 120 7.92 -20.23 -8.21
CA GLU A 120 7.41 -21.26 -9.14
C GLU A 120 6.44 -20.69 -10.19
N ALA A 121 5.56 -19.77 -9.78
CA ALA A 121 4.66 -19.07 -10.70
C ALA A 121 5.42 -18.23 -11.73
N LEU A 122 6.49 -17.54 -11.30
CA LEU A 122 7.35 -16.74 -12.19
C LEU A 122 8.15 -17.61 -13.17
N LEU A 123 8.70 -18.74 -12.71
CA LEU A 123 9.36 -19.74 -13.56
C LEU A 123 8.41 -20.33 -14.60
N SER A 124 7.18 -20.64 -14.18
CA SER A 124 6.12 -21.15 -15.05
C SER A 124 5.71 -20.11 -16.09
N PHE A 125 5.59 -18.85 -15.69
CA PHE A 125 5.28 -17.74 -16.60
C PHE A 125 6.37 -17.54 -17.65
N ARG A 126 7.65 -17.52 -17.25
CA ARG A 126 8.78 -17.43 -18.18
C ARG A 126 8.83 -18.60 -19.16
N SER A 127 8.58 -19.82 -18.68
CA SER A 127 8.54 -21.02 -19.52
C SER A 127 7.39 -20.97 -20.53
N TRP A 128 6.22 -20.51 -20.08
CA TRP A 128 5.06 -20.29 -20.95
C TRP A 128 5.35 -19.29 -22.06
N LEU A 129 5.97 -18.14 -21.75
CA LEU A 129 6.42 -17.16 -22.73
C LEU A 129 7.44 -17.75 -23.72
N SER A 130 8.41 -18.52 -23.21
CA SER A 130 9.45 -19.16 -24.05
C SER A 130 8.89 -20.20 -25.02
N SER A 131 7.78 -20.84 -24.65
CA SER A 131 7.08 -21.83 -25.48
C SER A 131 6.17 -21.22 -26.54
N SER A 132 5.97 -19.90 -26.51
CA SER A 132 5.13 -19.19 -27.49
C SER A 132 5.79 -19.21 -28.88
N GLU A 133 4.98 -19.31 -29.92
CA GLU A 133 5.44 -19.20 -31.31
C GLU A 133 5.79 -17.74 -31.68
N GLU A 134 5.32 -16.77 -30.90
CA GLU A 134 5.54 -15.34 -31.13
C GLU A 134 6.95 -14.92 -30.68
N PRO A 135 7.80 -14.38 -31.59
CA PRO A 135 9.16 -13.96 -31.24
C PRO A 135 9.22 -12.89 -30.12
N VAL A 136 8.18 -12.05 -30.03
CA VAL A 136 8.09 -11.02 -28.99
C VAL A 136 7.89 -11.65 -27.61
N ASP A 137 7.13 -12.73 -27.49
CA ASP A 137 6.94 -13.42 -26.21
C ASP A 137 8.24 -14.09 -25.75
N GLN A 138 9.00 -14.68 -26.68
CA GLN A 138 10.32 -15.24 -26.39
C GLN A 138 11.34 -14.18 -25.95
N LEU A 139 11.25 -12.97 -26.52
CA LEU A 139 12.05 -11.82 -26.06
C LEU A 139 11.67 -11.41 -24.63
N LEU A 140 10.38 -11.36 -24.29
CA LEU A 140 9.93 -11.09 -22.92
C LEU A 140 10.46 -12.13 -21.93
N ALA A 141 10.48 -13.41 -22.31
CA ALA A 141 11.09 -14.45 -21.49
C ALA A 141 12.59 -14.21 -21.25
N SER A 142 13.31 -13.76 -22.28
CA SER A 142 14.73 -13.44 -22.19
C SER A 142 15.02 -12.23 -21.29
N ILE A 143 14.10 -11.25 -21.24
CA ILE A 143 14.19 -10.11 -20.32
C ILE A 143 14.06 -10.56 -18.86
N LEU A 144 13.24 -11.57 -18.58
CA LEU A 144 13.03 -12.10 -17.23
C LEU A 144 14.19 -12.99 -16.75
N GLU A 145 14.94 -13.60 -17.66
CA GLU A 145 15.97 -14.61 -17.34
C GLU A 145 16.97 -14.15 -16.27
N PRO A 146 17.64 -12.98 -16.40
CA PRO A 146 18.69 -12.59 -15.46
C PRO A 146 18.12 -12.39 -14.05
N SER A 147 16.93 -11.80 -13.95
CA SER A 147 16.26 -11.62 -12.67
C SER A 147 15.90 -12.96 -12.03
N ILE A 148 15.47 -13.95 -12.83
CA ILE A 148 15.05 -15.27 -12.34
C ILE A 148 16.23 -16.14 -11.89
N GLU A 149 17.36 -16.09 -12.58
CA GLU A 149 18.56 -16.86 -12.21
C GLU A 149 19.11 -16.41 -10.84
N GLU A 150 19.06 -15.12 -10.56
CA GLU A 150 19.51 -14.53 -9.29
C GLU A 150 18.46 -14.60 -8.16
N LEU A 151 17.22 -14.99 -8.48
CA LEU A 151 16.07 -14.91 -7.57
C LEU A 151 16.11 -15.99 -6.47
N GLU A 152 16.53 -15.63 -5.25
CA GLU A 152 16.28 -16.43 -4.05
C GLU A 152 14.88 -16.15 -3.46
N THR A 153 14.30 -17.09 -2.72
CA THR A 153 13.04 -16.85 -2.00
C THR A 153 13.22 -15.72 -0.98
N GLY A 154 12.30 -14.77 -0.99
CA GLY A 154 12.34 -13.58 -0.14
C GLY A 154 13.05 -12.38 -0.76
N SER A 155 13.46 -12.48 -2.04
CA SER A 155 14.22 -11.44 -2.73
C SER A 155 13.36 -10.52 -3.59
N PHE A 156 13.93 -9.36 -3.90
CA PHE A 156 13.36 -8.31 -4.74
C PHE A 156 14.27 -7.99 -5.93
N PHE A 157 13.67 -7.81 -7.11
CA PHE A 157 14.40 -7.42 -8.32
C PHE A 157 13.65 -6.33 -9.09
N GLN A 158 14.42 -5.42 -9.67
CA GLN A 158 13.92 -4.39 -10.58
C GLN A 158 14.39 -4.67 -12.01
N LEU A 159 13.48 -4.46 -12.96
CA LEU A 159 13.79 -4.57 -14.39
C LEU A 159 12.97 -3.56 -15.19
N LEU A 160 13.52 -3.13 -16.33
CA LEU A 160 12.81 -2.33 -17.31
C LEU A 160 12.24 -3.27 -18.38
N ALA A 161 10.93 -3.27 -18.54
CA ALA A 161 10.25 -4.10 -19.55
C ALA A 161 9.06 -3.35 -20.18
N PRO A 162 8.63 -3.74 -21.39
CA PRO A 162 7.46 -3.14 -22.02
C PRO A 162 6.17 -3.48 -21.25
N LEU A 163 5.14 -2.62 -21.33
CA LEU A 163 3.80 -2.87 -20.77
C LEU A 163 3.23 -4.24 -21.19
N ARG A 164 3.60 -4.70 -22.39
CA ARG A 164 3.29 -6.03 -22.92
C ARG A 164 3.58 -7.14 -21.91
N LEU A 165 4.63 -7.04 -21.10
CA LEU A 165 4.93 -8.03 -20.06
C LEU A 165 3.78 -8.18 -19.06
N LEU A 166 3.20 -7.05 -18.60
CA LEU A 166 2.04 -7.08 -17.70
C LEU A 166 0.79 -7.64 -18.40
N ILE A 167 0.59 -7.32 -19.68
CA ILE A 167 -0.52 -7.86 -20.47
C ILE A 167 -0.42 -9.39 -20.55
N LYS A 168 0.76 -9.92 -20.89
CA LYS A 168 1.00 -11.37 -20.94
C LYS A 168 0.83 -12.04 -19.58
N ALA A 169 1.24 -11.39 -18.49
CA ALA A 169 1.01 -11.89 -17.14
C ALA A 169 -0.49 -11.99 -16.80
N LEU A 170 -1.30 -11.03 -17.24
CA LEU A 170 -2.76 -11.07 -17.06
C LEU A 170 -3.42 -12.18 -17.89
N GLU A 171 -2.90 -12.50 -19.07
CA GLU A 171 -3.33 -13.65 -19.87
C GLU A 171 -2.99 -14.96 -19.16
N PHE A 172 -1.74 -15.11 -18.73
CA PHE A 172 -1.26 -16.28 -17.99
C PHE A 172 -2.10 -16.53 -16.72
N ASN A 173 -2.37 -15.48 -15.95
CA ASN A 173 -3.15 -15.58 -14.70
C ASN A 173 -4.61 -15.98 -14.91
N GLN A 174 -5.17 -15.86 -16.12
CA GLN A 174 -6.52 -16.33 -16.41
C GLN A 174 -6.60 -17.85 -16.56
N ILE A 175 -5.49 -18.49 -16.93
CA ILE A 175 -5.46 -19.92 -17.27
C ILE A 175 -4.70 -20.76 -16.25
N GLN A 176 -3.94 -20.13 -15.34
CA GLN A 176 -3.16 -20.82 -14.32
C GLN A 176 -3.78 -20.72 -12.92
N PRO A 177 -3.66 -21.76 -12.09
CA PRO A 177 -4.14 -21.73 -10.71
C PRO A 177 -3.31 -20.80 -9.82
N GLU A 178 -1.98 -20.80 -10.00
CA GLU A 178 -1.03 -19.96 -9.26
C GLU A 178 -0.68 -18.73 -10.10
N PRO A 179 -1.12 -17.52 -9.71
CA PRO A 179 -0.88 -16.32 -10.50
C PRO A 179 0.55 -15.81 -10.33
N VAL A 180 1.12 -15.28 -11.42
CA VAL A 180 2.35 -14.50 -11.36
C VAL A 180 2.07 -13.09 -10.86
N SER A 181 2.91 -12.61 -9.95
CA SER A 181 2.87 -11.26 -9.38
C SER A 181 3.89 -10.36 -10.07
N LEU A 182 3.40 -9.35 -10.80
CA LEU A 182 4.20 -8.29 -11.40
C LEU A 182 3.71 -6.94 -10.92
N TYR A 183 4.62 -6.03 -10.58
CA TYR A 183 4.24 -4.69 -10.13
C TYR A 183 5.07 -3.60 -10.78
N ILE A 184 4.45 -2.78 -11.64
CA ILE A 184 4.96 -1.47 -12.01
C ILE A 184 4.71 -0.55 -10.83
N ALA A 185 5.77 -0.17 -10.12
CA ALA A 185 5.68 0.64 -8.92
C ALA A 185 6.45 1.95 -9.08
N GLN A 186 5.87 3.05 -8.56
CA GLN A 186 6.48 4.38 -8.60
C GLN A 186 6.94 4.84 -10.00
N SER A 187 6.27 4.41 -11.07
CA SER A 187 6.58 4.88 -12.42
C SER A 187 6.16 6.34 -12.54
N SER A 188 7.12 7.25 -12.74
CA SER A 188 6.86 8.69 -12.80
C SER A 188 5.90 9.05 -13.93
N LEU A 189 4.96 9.98 -13.67
CA LEU A 189 4.08 10.50 -14.73
C LEU A 189 4.87 11.24 -15.81
N THR A 190 5.96 11.91 -15.46
CA THR A 190 6.79 12.65 -16.43
C THR A 190 7.46 11.74 -17.46
N ASP A 191 7.63 10.48 -17.10
CA ASP A 191 8.31 9.47 -17.92
C ASP A 191 7.31 8.66 -18.76
N LEU A 192 6.02 8.99 -18.70
CA LEU A 192 4.99 8.36 -19.53
C LEU A 192 4.92 9.01 -20.92
N PRO A 193 4.38 8.32 -21.93
CA PRO A 193 3.97 8.96 -23.18
C PRO A 193 3.02 10.13 -22.93
N GLU A 194 3.16 11.21 -23.70
CA GLU A 194 2.37 12.45 -23.52
C GLU A 194 0.86 12.20 -23.49
N ALA A 195 0.37 11.24 -24.27
CA ALA A 195 -1.03 10.86 -24.30
C ALA A 195 -1.53 10.26 -22.97
N LEU A 196 -0.69 9.48 -22.28
CA LEU A 196 -0.99 8.94 -20.95
C LEU A 196 -0.88 10.02 -19.86
N GLN A 197 0.05 10.97 -20.00
CA GLN A 197 0.13 12.12 -19.09
C GLN A 197 -1.15 12.96 -19.12
N LYS A 198 -1.70 13.21 -20.32
CA LYS A 198 -2.97 13.95 -20.51
C LYS A 198 -4.18 13.26 -19.88
N ASP A 199 -4.10 11.95 -19.64
CA ASP A 199 -5.16 11.18 -18.97
C ASP A 199 -5.10 11.24 -17.45
N LEU A 200 -4.03 11.83 -16.91
CA LEU A 200 -3.75 11.96 -15.49
C LEU A 200 -3.49 13.43 -15.12
N PRO A 201 -4.46 14.35 -15.38
CA PRO A 201 -4.30 15.74 -14.96
C PRO A 201 -4.14 15.82 -13.45
N THR A 202 -3.30 16.74 -12.97
CA THR A 202 -3.12 16.99 -11.55
C THR A 202 -4.47 17.39 -10.92
N PRO A 203 -4.95 16.71 -9.87
CA PRO A 203 -6.22 17.06 -9.25
C PRO A 203 -6.25 18.47 -8.65
N ASP A 204 -7.41 19.14 -8.66
CA ASP A 204 -7.55 20.47 -8.05
C ASP A 204 -7.11 20.47 -6.58
N VAL A 205 -7.49 19.44 -5.81
CA VAL A 205 -7.07 19.33 -4.40
C VAL A 205 -5.54 19.33 -4.23
N VAL A 206 -4.79 18.86 -5.23
CA VAL A 206 -3.33 18.91 -5.24
C VAL A 206 -2.82 20.30 -5.64
N GLN A 207 -3.44 20.92 -6.65
CA GLN A 207 -3.02 22.23 -7.18
C GLN A 207 -3.34 23.40 -6.27
N ILE A 208 -4.47 23.34 -5.55
CA ILE A 208 -4.98 24.51 -4.81
C ILE A 208 -5.05 24.30 -3.30
N ALA A 209 -5.04 23.09 -2.72
CA ALA A 209 -5.17 22.98 -1.27
C ALA A 209 -4.00 23.59 -0.49
N GLY A 210 -2.78 23.45 -1.03
CA GLY A 210 -1.52 23.95 -0.46
C GLY A 210 -0.90 25.06 -1.29
N LYS A 211 0.41 24.96 -1.53
CA LYS A 211 1.19 25.86 -2.41
C LYS A 211 0.98 25.53 -3.89
N GLY A 212 0.55 24.31 -4.19
CA GLY A 212 0.26 23.86 -5.54
C GLY A 212 1.45 23.30 -6.31
N ASP A 213 2.63 23.23 -5.68
CA ASP A 213 3.77 22.53 -6.26
C ASP A 213 3.65 21.02 -6.09
N VAL A 214 3.67 20.30 -7.22
CA VAL A 214 3.76 18.84 -7.25
C VAL A 214 5.24 18.48 -7.09
N TYR A 215 5.55 17.82 -5.98
CA TYR A 215 6.91 17.32 -5.71
C TYR A 215 7.24 16.13 -6.61
N ASN A 216 6.31 15.17 -6.69
CA ASN A 216 6.43 14.01 -7.58
C ASN A 216 5.03 13.40 -7.80
N SER A 217 4.90 12.54 -8.81
CA SER A 217 3.67 11.78 -9.06
C SER A 217 3.99 10.47 -9.75
N SER A 218 3.26 9.41 -9.42
CA SER A 218 3.51 8.09 -9.98
C SER A 218 2.25 7.29 -10.27
N ILE A 219 2.33 6.44 -11.31
CA ILE A 219 1.36 5.36 -11.52
C ILE A 219 1.85 4.07 -10.87
N TRP A 220 0.88 3.21 -10.58
CA TRP A 220 1.10 1.87 -10.05
C TRP A 220 0.17 0.91 -10.77
N LEU A 221 0.71 -0.08 -11.47
CA LEU A 221 -0.04 -1.07 -12.23
C LEU A 221 0.51 -2.45 -11.92
N GLY A 222 -0.32 -3.46 -11.72
CA GLY A 222 0.18 -4.80 -11.44
C GLY A 222 -0.88 -5.87 -11.38
N THR A 223 -0.43 -7.10 -11.18
CA THR A 223 -1.30 -8.25 -10.92
C THR A 223 -1.51 -8.43 -9.42
N GLU A 224 -2.75 -8.70 -9.01
CA GLU A 224 -3.08 -8.94 -7.61
C GLU A 224 -2.56 -10.31 -7.12
N PRO A 225 -2.00 -10.44 -5.90
CA PRO A 225 -1.92 -9.41 -4.89
C PRO A 225 -0.71 -8.46 -5.07
N THR A 226 -0.92 -7.17 -4.83
CA THR A 226 0.13 -6.16 -4.66
C THR A 226 0.28 -5.80 -3.19
N TYR A 227 1.51 -5.51 -2.76
CA TYR A 227 1.82 -5.11 -1.39
C TYR A 227 2.90 -4.04 -1.35
N THR A 228 2.66 -2.98 -0.57
CA THR A 228 3.65 -1.98 -0.22
C THR A 228 3.79 -1.95 1.31
N PRO A 229 4.99 -2.28 1.83
CA PRO A 229 5.31 -2.27 3.25
C PRO A 229 5.01 -0.94 3.95
N LEU A 230 4.95 -0.98 5.28
CA LEU A 230 4.71 0.21 6.09
C LEU A 230 5.86 1.21 5.93
N HIS A 231 5.56 2.40 5.45
CA HIS A 231 6.51 3.50 5.25
C HIS A 231 5.82 4.84 5.51
N ARG A 232 6.58 5.94 5.42
CA ARG A 232 6.02 7.30 5.46
C ARG A 232 6.67 8.20 4.42
N ASP A 233 5.89 9.11 3.88
CA ASP A 233 6.35 10.03 2.85
C ASP A 233 6.77 11.40 3.42
N PRO A 234 7.68 12.13 2.75
CA PRO A 234 8.18 13.43 3.19
C PRO A 234 7.24 14.60 2.88
N ASN A 235 6.20 14.36 2.06
CA ASN A 235 5.19 15.33 1.68
C ASN A 235 3.79 14.68 1.76
N PRO A 236 2.71 15.46 1.95
CA PRO A 236 1.35 14.97 1.77
C PRO A 236 1.14 14.30 0.41
N ASN A 237 0.26 13.31 0.37
CA ASN A 237 -0.02 12.50 -0.81
C ASN A 237 -1.53 12.42 -1.07
N VAL A 238 -1.95 12.51 -2.33
CA VAL A 238 -3.30 12.13 -2.78
C VAL A 238 -3.18 10.86 -3.61
N PHE A 239 -3.71 9.77 -3.08
CA PHE A 239 -3.70 8.45 -3.72
C PHE A 239 -5.07 8.16 -4.35
N CYS A 240 -5.11 7.91 -5.65
CA CYS A 240 -6.31 7.69 -6.43
C CYS A 240 -6.37 6.25 -6.95
N GLN A 241 -7.46 5.53 -6.68
CA GLN A 241 -7.65 4.17 -7.18
C GLN A 241 -8.40 4.18 -8.52
N LEU A 242 -7.79 3.58 -9.55
CA LEU A 242 -8.33 3.57 -10.91
C LEU A 242 -8.98 2.23 -11.28
N CYS A 243 -8.37 1.11 -10.87
CA CYS A 243 -8.78 -0.25 -11.25
C CYS A 243 -8.63 -1.22 -10.08
N SER A 244 -9.62 -2.09 -9.87
CA SER A 244 -9.70 -3.01 -8.72
C SER A 244 -9.63 -2.30 -7.36
N LYS A 245 -9.42 -3.04 -6.26
CA LYS A 245 -9.54 -2.49 -4.90
C LYS A 245 -8.23 -2.58 -4.14
N LYS A 246 -7.91 -1.55 -3.35
CA LYS A 246 -6.80 -1.54 -2.39
C LYS A 246 -7.29 -1.19 -0.99
N VAL A 247 -6.67 -1.79 0.01
CA VAL A 247 -6.78 -1.40 1.42
C VAL A 247 -5.53 -0.65 1.80
N ILE A 248 -5.70 0.49 2.45
CA ILE A 248 -4.62 1.29 2.99
C ILE A 248 -4.78 1.37 4.50
N ARG A 249 -3.78 0.89 5.24
CA ARG A 249 -3.72 1.02 6.69
C ARG A 249 -2.78 2.16 7.07
N LEU A 250 -3.23 3.03 7.97
CA LEU A 250 -2.61 4.33 8.28
C LEU A 250 -2.37 4.49 9.78
N MET A 251 -1.27 5.13 10.16
CA MET A 251 -0.98 5.50 11.55
C MET A 251 -0.44 6.93 11.62
N ALA A 252 -0.84 7.65 12.67
CA ALA A 252 -0.28 8.95 12.98
C ALA A 252 1.25 8.84 13.19
N PRO A 253 2.03 9.90 12.86
CA PRO A 253 3.49 9.86 12.86
C PRO A 253 4.11 9.22 14.12
N ALA A 254 3.70 9.66 15.31
CA ALA A 254 4.24 9.17 16.58
C ALA A 254 3.93 7.69 16.88
N LEU A 255 2.78 7.20 16.41
CA LEU A 255 2.40 5.79 16.60
C LEU A 255 3.15 4.89 15.62
N GLY A 256 3.23 5.30 14.34
CA GLY A 256 4.00 4.56 13.35
C GLY A 256 5.50 4.55 13.65
N ASP A 257 6.07 5.66 14.14
CA ASP A 257 7.47 5.71 14.59
C ASP A 257 7.72 4.67 15.69
N ARG A 258 6.83 4.62 16.70
CA ARG A 258 6.92 3.63 17.79
C ARG A 258 6.87 2.19 17.28
N LEU A 259 5.90 1.89 16.42
CA LEU A 259 5.74 0.54 15.86
C LEU A 259 6.96 0.15 15.01
N TYR A 260 7.46 1.07 14.19
CA TYR A 260 8.65 0.83 13.39
C TYR A 260 9.88 0.56 14.27
N PHE A 261 10.13 1.37 15.30
CA PHE A 261 11.25 1.13 16.22
C PHE A 261 11.12 -0.20 16.98
N GLN A 262 9.90 -0.61 17.34
CA GLN A 262 9.66 -1.92 17.95
C GLN A 262 10.01 -3.06 16.98
N VAL A 263 9.60 -2.94 15.71
CA VAL A 263 9.93 -3.91 14.66
C VAL A 263 11.44 -3.97 14.43
N GLN A 264 12.11 -2.83 14.27
CA GLN A 264 13.57 -2.73 14.11
C GLN A 264 14.32 -3.38 15.28
N SER A 265 13.88 -3.10 16.51
CA SER A 265 14.47 -3.68 17.71
C SER A 265 14.28 -5.20 17.77
N ARG A 266 13.10 -5.69 17.38
CA ARG A 266 12.77 -7.13 17.33
C ARG A 266 13.64 -7.88 16.33
N ILE A 267 13.85 -7.32 15.15
CA ILE A 267 14.67 -7.94 14.08
C ILE A 267 16.17 -7.60 14.20
N ARG A 268 16.55 -6.77 15.19
CA ARG A 268 17.92 -6.31 15.46
C ARG A 268 18.57 -5.60 14.26
N GLN A 269 17.82 -4.73 13.61
CA GLN A 269 18.28 -3.92 12.47
C GLN A 269 18.17 -2.42 12.77
N GLN A 270 18.82 -1.63 11.93
CA GLN A 270 18.62 -0.19 11.83
C GLN A 270 18.29 0.12 10.36
N GLY A 271 17.09 0.60 10.10
CA GLY A 271 16.59 0.95 8.78
C GLY A 271 16.10 2.39 8.69
N ASN A 272 15.78 2.81 7.47
CA ASN A 272 15.17 4.10 7.19
C ASN A 272 13.88 3.88 6.39
N SER A 273 12.75 4.24 7.00
CA SER A 273 11.42 4.14 6.39
C SER A 273 10.91 5.45 5.78
N ARG A 274 11.78 6.48 5.71
CA ARG A 274 11.47 7.76 5.07
C ARG A 274 11.51 7.53 3.57
N ILE A 275 10.33 7.45 2.96
CA ILE A 275 10.09 7.02 1.58
C ILE A 275 10.21 5.49 1.47
N ARG A 276 9.33 4.90 0.65
CA ARG A 276 9.43 3.51 0.25
C ARG A 276 10.73 3.29 -0.55
N THR A 277 11.64 2.47 -0.03
CA THR A 277 12.89 2.11 -0.71
C THR A 277 12.89 0.63 -1.13
N VAL A 278 13.90 0.25 -1.91
CA VAL A 278 14.10 -1.12 -2.39
C VAL A 278 14.32 -2.09 -1.22
N GLU A 279 15.08 -1.69 -0.21
CA GLU A 279 15.42 -2.53 0.94
C GLU A 279 14.18 -2.91 1.78
N MET A 280 13.12 -2.10 1.72
CA MET A 280 11.87 -2.38 2.42
C MET A 280 11.08 -3.53 1.78
N MET A 281 11.37 -3.87 0.51
CA MET A 281 10.58 -4.81 -0.29
C MET A 281 11.03 -6.26 -0.17
N GLU A 282 12.03 -6.54 0.65
CA GLU A 282 12.56 -7.89 0.89
C GLU A 282 12.99 -8.09 2.35
N GLY A 283 13.28 -9.35 2.68
CA GLY A 283 13.87 -9.73 3.96
C GLY A 283 12.99 -9.56 5.20
N LYS A 284 13.66 -9.64 6.37
CA LYS A 284 13.01 -9.74 7.69
C LYS A 284 12.20 -8.51 8.07
N GLU A 285 12.61 -7.31 7.63
CA GLU A 285 11.88 -6.08 7.91
C GLU A 285 10.49 -6.13 7.25
N ARG A 286 10.42 -6.50 5.97
CA ARG A 286 9.16 -6.64 5.23
C ARG A 286 8.19 -7.59 5.92
N GLU A 287 8.65 -8.79 6.27
CA GLU A 287 7.84 -9.81 6.94
C GLU A 287 7.36 -9.31 8.30
N ALA A 288 8.26 -8.71 9.08
CA ALA A 288 7.94 -8.19 10.40
C ALA A 288 6.94 -7.02 10.37
N LEU A 289 7.06 -6.12 9.38
CA LEU A 289 6.10 -5.04 9.17
C LEU A 289 4.76 -5.56 8.65
N TYR A 290 4.76 -6.59 7.79
CA TYR A 290 3.54 -7.24 7.34
C TYR A 290 2.78 -7.84 8.53
N GLU A 291 3.44 -8.64 9.36
CA GLU A 291 2.85 -9.22 10.57
C GLU A 291 2.28 -8.13 11.48
N ALA A 292 3.08 -7.11 11.81
CA ALA A 292 2.70 -6.06 12.76
C ALA A 292 1.49 -5.22 12.32
N VAL A 293 1.29 -5.05 11.00
CA VAL A 293 0.24 -4.18 10.45
C VAL A 293 -0.95 -4.97 9.92
N TRP A 294 -0.76 -6.21 9.45
CA TRP A 294 -1.76 -6.97 8.72
C TRP A 294 -2.27 -8.22 9.45
N GLU A 295 -1.46 -8.87 10.29
CA GLU A 295 -1.78 -10.17 10.89
C GLU A 295 -1.89 -10.17 12.42
N HIS A 296 -1.32 -9.18 13.10
CA HIS A 296 -1.29 -9.11 14.57
C HIS A 296 -2.71 -9.01 15.18
N ASP A 297 -3.00 -9.80 16.23
CA ASP A 297 -4.24 -9.72 17.01
C ASP A 297 -3.90 -9.66 18.52
N PRO A 298 -4.21 -8.55 19.23
CA PRO A 298 -4.93 -7.35 18.80
C PRO A 298 -4.09 -6.45 17.86
N LEU A 299 -4.69 -5.89 16.81
CA LEU A 299 -4.01 -4.91 15.94
C LEU A 299 -3.57 -3.66 16.72
N PRO A 300 -2.54 -2.93 16.24
CA PRO A 300 -2.06 -1.70 16.87
C PRO A 300 -3.19 -0.69 17.14
N GLU A 301 -3.18 -0.09 18.33
CA GLU A 301 -4.10 1.00 18.67
C GLU A 301 -3.86 2.22 17.76
N GLY A 302 -4.94 2.90 17.35
CA GLY A 302 -4.83 4.07 16.48
C GLY A 302 -4.50 3.76 15.01
N LEU A 303 -4.62 2.50 14.61
CA LEU A 303 -4.55 2.07 13.21
C LEU A 303 -5.85 2.43 12.49
N TYR A 304 -5.77 3.26 11.46
CA TYR A 304 -6.88 3.56 10.56
C TYR A 304 -6.85 2.64 9.34
N GLU A 305 -8.00 2.38 8.73
CA GLU A 305 -8.10 1.61 7.49
C GLU A 305 -9.03 2.30 6.49
N ALA A 306 -8.60 2.41 5.24
CA ALA A 306 -9.41 2.87 4.11
C ALA A 306 -9.51 1.76 3.06
N ASP A 307 -10.74 1.46 2.62
CA ASP A 307 -11.04 0.57 1.51
C ASP A 307 -11.33 1.41 0.27
N LEU A 308 -10.43 1.37 -0.71
CA LEU A 308 -10.54 2.14 -1.94
C LEU A 308 -10.94 1.23 -3.08
N GLY A 309 -12.07 1.52 -3.72
CA GLY A 309 -12.46 0.98 -5.01
C GLY A 309 -12.19 1.97 -6.16
N PRO A 310 -12.47 1.56 -7.41
CA PRO A 310 -12.31 2.44 -8.56
C PRO A 310 -13.10 3.74 -8.40
N GLY A 311 -12.40 4.86 -8.55
CA GLY A 311 -12.92 6.21 -8.39
C GLY A 311 -12.80 6.78 -6.97
N ASP A 312 -12.39 6.00 -5.97
CA ASP A 312 -12.10 6.53 -4.63
C ASP A 312 -10.68 7.11 -4.58
N ALA A 313 -10.48 8.11 -3.71
CA ALA A 313 -9.16 8.67 -3.44
C ALA A 313 -8.93 8.85 -1.94
N LEU A 314 -7.67 8.89 -1.53
CA LEU A 314 -7.27 9.06 -0.13
C LEU A 314 -6.20 10.14 -0.02
N PHE A 315 -6.46 11.15 0.80
CA PHE A 315 -5.44 12.06 1.28
C PHE A 315 -4.68 11.42 2.45
N ILE A 316 -3.37 11.29 2.28
CA ILE A 316 -2.41 10.83 3.28
C ILE A 316 -1.61 12.07 3.73
N PRO A 317 -1.78 12.54 4.97
CA PRO A 317 -1.10 13.76 5.42
C PRO A 317 0.41 13.56 5.58
N ASN A 318 1.13 14.67 5.71
CA ASN A 318 2.59 14.62 5.82
C ASN A 318 3.04 13.77 7.01
N GLY A 319 4.03 12.89 6.79
CA GLY A 319 4.63 12.05 7.81
C GLY A 319 3.73 10.93 8.34
N TRP A 320 2.51 10.77 7.83
CA TRP A 320 1.66 9.64 8.18
C TRP A 320 2.23 8.34 7.64
N TRP A 321 2.28 7.35 8.51
CA TRP A 321 2.71 6.01 8.16
C TRP A 321 1.59 5.27 7.46
N HIS A 322 1.91 4.54 6.41
CA HIS A 322 0.92 3.79 5.66
C HIS A 322 1.49 2.53 5.02
N SER A 323 0.64 1.50 4.92
CA SER A 323 0.91 0.26 4.19
C SER A 323 -0.29 -0.03 3.29
N VAL A 324 -0.02 -0.58 2.10
CA VAL A 324 -1.01 -0.73 1.03
C VAL A 324 -1.05 -2.17 0.57
N LYS A 325 -2.25 -2.74 0.39
CA LYS A 325 -2.45 -4.08 -0.15
C LYS A 325 -3.63 -4.11 -1.11
N SER A 326 -3.54 -4.81 -2.24
CA SER A 326 -4.74 -5.08 -3.05
C SER A 326 -5.66 -6.11 -2.38
N LYS A 327 -6.97 -6.02 -2.61
CA LYS A 327 -7.92 -6.97 -2.01
C LYS A 327 -7.95 -8.33 -2.70
N GLY A 328 -7.76 -8.39 -4.01
CA GLY A 328 -7.76 -9.65 -4.72
C GLY A 328 -6.44 -10.41 -4.58
N SER A 329 -6.50 -11.69 -4.96
CA SER A 329 -5.37 -12.62 -4.94
C SER A 329 -5.33 -13.53 -6.17
N ARG A 330 -6.13 -13.21 -7.21
CA ARG A 330 -6.33 -14.06 -8.40
C ARG A 330 -5.57 -13.57 -9.63
N GLY A 331 -4.51 -12.79 -9.45
CA GLY A 331 -3.70 -12.30 -10.56
C GLY A 331 -4.36 -11.24 -11.44
N HIS A 332 -5.48 -10.65 -11.00
CA HIS A 332 -6.22 -9.65 -11.77
C HIS A 332 -5.48 -8.30 -11.83
N LEU A 333 -5.82 -7.48 -12.81
CA LEU A 333 -5.25 -6.14 -12.96
C LEU A 333 -5.68 -5.21 -11.80
N ASN A 334 -4.71 -4.53 -11.20
CA ASN A 334 -4.92 -3.44 -10.24
C ASN A 334 -4.18 -2.20 -10.72
N GLY A 335 -4.79 -1.02 -10.52
CA GLY A 335 -4.24 0.24 -11.00
C GLY A 335 -4.56 1.42 -10.09
N SER A 336 -3.56 2.24 -9.80
CA SER A 336 -3.68 3.45 -9.00
C SER A 336 -2.68 4.52 -9.47
N VAL A 337 -2.90 5.76 -9.07
CA VAL A 337 -2.02 6.90 -9.35
C VAL A 337 -1.97 7.80 -8.12
N ASN A 338 -0.86 8.49 -7.89
CA ASN A 338 -0.76 9.39 -6.76
C ASN A 338 0.08 10.64 -7.05
N TRP A 339 -0.12 11.67 -6.23
CA TRP A 339 0.63 12.94 -6.27
C TRP A 339 1.11 13.31 -4.88
N TRP A 340 2.43 13.50 -4.74
CA TRP A 340 3.05 14.14 -3.59
C TRP A 340 3.16 15.64 -3.84
N PHE A 341 2.71 16.46 -2.90
CA PHE A 341 2.54 17.90 -3.13
C PHE A 341 2.78 18.72 -1.86
N ARG A 342 2.89 20.05 -1.99
CA ARG A 342 3.15 20.97 -0.86
C ARG A 342 2.14 22.10 -0.76
#